data_AF-A0A8X8C5E1-F1
#
_entry.id   AF-A0A8X8C5E1-F1
#
_cell.length_a   1.000
_cell.length_b   1.000
_cell.length_c   1.000
_cell.angle_alpha   90.00
_cell.angle_beta   90.00
_cell.angle_gamma   90.00
#
_symmetry.space_group_name_H-M   'P 1'
#
loop_
_entity.id
_entity.type
_entity.pdbx_description
1 polymer ?
#
loop_
_entity_poly.entity_id
_entity_poly.type
_entity_poly.pdbx_seq_one_letter_code
_entity_poly.pdbx_strand_id
1 'polypeptide(L)'
;MGHRHVHHQATDSLLNLFTKASNDLTLVQLKLEREFQQIYPDNANPVKLVNRIKKVQGDLTVLKDQCQELLAAKQDLIDKARTVLVGNRNLIQRMEVSIGVDVTGDTEDPAFVNFNQIIDEWTTQVRARTGDEKHDSDAEDINKLLFSAIVQNN
;
A
#
# COMPACT_ATOMS: atom_id res chain seq x y z
N MET A 1 -30.95 68.15 -23.49
CA MET A 1 -29.72 67.73 -24.20
C MET A 1 -29.59 66.22 -24.07
N GLY A 2 -30.17 65.47 -25.01
CA GLY A 2 -30.29 64.00 -24.92
C GLY A 2 -28.99 63.31 -25.34
N HIS A 3 -28.42 62.51 -24.45
CA HIS A 3 -27.32 61.61 -24.76
C HIS A 3 -27.79 60.54 -25.76
N ARG A 4 -27.37 60.65 -27.02
CA ARG A 4 -27.53 59.56 -28.01
C ARG A 4 -26.50 58.47 -27.68
N HIS A 5 -26.97 57.42 -27.01
CA HIS A 5 -26.26 56.14 -27.03
C HIS A 5 -26.21 55.63 -28.47
N VAL A 6 -25.05 55.78 -29.11
CA VAL A 6 -24.77 55.11 -30.39
C VAL A 6 -24.46 53.66 -30.06
N HIS A 7 -25.51 52.84 -29.91
CA HIS A 7 -25.37 51.39 -29.81
C HIS A 7 -24.84 50.88 -31.16
N HIS A 8 -23.61 50.39 -31.20
CA HIS A 8 -22.97 49.99 -32.44
C HIS A 8 -23.44 48.57 -32.81
N GLN A 9 -24.28 48.44 -33.82
CA GLN A 9 -24.85 47.15 -34.26
C GLN A 9 -23.81 46.02 -34.44
N ALA A 10 -22.56 46.37 -34.79
CA ALA A 10 -21.45 45.42 -34.86
C ALA A 10 -21.01 44.88 -33.49
N THR A 11 -21.01 45.72 -32.44
CA THR A 11 -20.73 45.27 -31.06
C THR A 11 -21.85 44.39 -30.53
N ASP A 12 -23.10 44.66 -30.91
CA ASP A 12 -24.26 43.89 -30.47
C ASP A 12 -24.29 42.52 -31.17
N SER A 13 -23.90 42.49 -32.45
CA SER A 13 -23.73 41.25 -33.22
C SER A 13 -22.62 40.37 -32.64
N LEU A 14 -21.50 40.99 -32.23
CA LEU A 14 -20.39 40.30 -31.58
C LEU A 14 -20.80 39.75 -30.20
N LEU A 15 -21.51 40.54 -29.41
CA LEU A 15 -22.05 40.12 -28.12
C LEU A 15 -22.98 38.91 -28.28
N ASN A 16 -23.92 38.98 -29.23
CA ASN A 16 -24.83 37.87 -29.54
C ASN A 16 -24.09 36.61 -29.98
N LEU A 17 -23.01 36.76 -30.76
CA LEU A 17 -22.19 35.64 -31.20
C LEU A 17 -21.46 34.98 -30.02
N PHE A 18 -20.89 35.76 -29.11
CA PHE A 18 -20.27 35.23 -27.89
C PHE A 18 -21.29 34.58 -26.96
N THR A 19 -22.47 35.17 -26.79
CA THR A 19 -23.57 34.57 -26.02
C THR A 19 -23.98 33.24 -26.61
N LYS A 20 -24.14 33.17 -27.94
CA LYS A 20 -24.46 31.92 -28.64
C LYS A 20 -23.35 30.88 -28.44
N ALA A 21 -22.08 31.25 -28.66
CA ALA A 21 -20.96 30.35 -28.48
C ALA A 21 -20.85 29.83 -27.03
N SER A 22 -21.12 30.68 -26.05
CA SER A 22 -21.17 30.30 -24.62
C SER A 22 -22.27 29.29 -24.34
N ASN A 23 -23.46 29.50 -24.91
CA ASN A 23 -24.58 28.58 -24.77
C ASN A 23 -24.28 27.23 -25.45
N ASP A 24 -23.72 27.27 -26.66
CA ASP A 24 -23.33 26.08 -27.41
C ASP A 24 -22.27 25.27 -26.63
N LEU A 25 -21.25 25.92 -26.06
CA LEU A 25 -20.23 25.28 -25.21
C LEU A 25 -20.83 24.65 -23.96
N THR A 26 -21.79 25.32 -23.31
CA THR A 26 -22.49 24.80 -22.13
C THR A 26 -23.30 23.54 -22.47
N LEU A 27 -23.95 23.53 -23.63
CA LEU A 27 -24.69 22.38 -24.12
C LEU A 27 -23.77 21.19 -24.43
N VAL A 28 -22.61 21.45 -25.04
CA VAL A 28 -21.58 20.44 -25.27
C VAL A 28 -21.07 19.87 -23.94
N GLN A 29 -20.75 20.71 -22.96
CA GLN A 29 -20.30 20.28 -21.64
C GLN A 29 -21.34 19.37 -20.96
N LEU A 30 -22.61 19.77 -20.96
CA LEU A 30 -23.68 18.98 -20.33
C LEU A 30 -23.88 17.62 -21.01
N LYS A 31 -23.75 17.57 -22.34
CA LYS A 31 -23.86 16.32 -23.09
C LYS A 31 -22.68 15.39 -22.79
N LEU A 32 -21.46 15.92 -22.77
CA LEU A 32 -20.25 15.16 -22.42
C LEU A 32 -20.33 14.61 -21.00
N GLU A 33 -20.78 15.42 -20.03
CA GLU A 33 -20.93 14.96 -18.64
C GLU A 33 -21.95 13.81 -18.54
N ARG A 34 -23.07 13.91 -19.26
CA ARG A 34 -24.07 12.84 -19.30
C ARG A 34 -23.52 11.56 -19.91
N GLU A 35 -22.84 11.65 -21.05
CA GLU A 35 -22.22 10.50 -21.71
C GLU A 35 -21.14 9.88 -20.82
N PHE A 36 -20.33 10.72 -20.17
CA PHE A 36 -19.30 10.26 -19.24
C PHE A 36 -19.90 9.48 -18.06
N GLN A 37 -20.96 9.98 -17.43
CA GLN A 37 -21.64 9.28 -16.33
C GLN A 37 -22.34 7.99 -16.78
N GLN A 38 -22.82 7.94 -18.03
CA GLN A 38 -23.44 6.75 -18.60
C GLN A 38 -22.40 5.65 -18.90
N ILE A 39 -21.25 6.02 -19.45
CA ILE A 39 -20.16 5.09 -19.78
C ILE A 39 -19.43 4.64 -18.51
N TYR A 40 -19.20 5.56 -17.57
CA TYR A 40 -18.46 5.32 -16.34
C TYR A 40 -19.37 5.50 -15.12
N PRO A 41 -20.07 4.43 -14.70
CA PRO A 41 -20.79 4.44 -13.44
C PRO A 41 -19.83 4.68 -12.27
N ASP A 42 -20.38 5.05 -11.12
CA ASP A 42 -19.62 5.51 -9.96
C ASP A 42 -18.49 4.58 -9.48
N ASN A 43 -18.67 3.27 -9.60
CA ASN A 43 -17.69 2.26 -9.24
C ASN A 43 -16.54 2.11 -10.27
N ALA A 44 -16.76 2.56 -11.50
CA ALA A 44 -15.83 2.49 -12.63
C ALA A 44 -15.35 3.88 -13.11
N ASN A 45 -15.77 4.95 -12.45
CA ASN A 45 -15.32 6.31 -12.74
C ASN A 45 -13.79 6.42 -12.60
N PRO A 46 -13.04 6.78 -13.66
CA PRO A 46 -11.58 6.80 -13.65
C PRO A 46 -10.99 7.68 -12.55
N VAL A 47 -11.57 8.85 -12.28
CA VAL A 47 -11.10 9.77 -11.23
C VAL A 47 -11.30 9.15 -9.84
N LYS A 48 -12.47 8.54 -9.60
CA LYS A 48 -12.74 7.83 -8.34
C LYS A 48 -11.83 6.61 -8.17
N LEU A 49 -11.55 5.87 -9.24
CA LEU A 49 -10.62 4.74 -9.23
C LEU A 49 -9.20 5.17 -8.86
N VAL A 50 -8.68 6.22 -9.49
CA VAL A 50 -7.36 6.77 -9.17
C VAL A 50 -7.28 7.19 -7.70
N ASN A 51 -8.32 7.84 -7.17
CA ASN A 51 -8.35 8.23 -5.76
C ASN A 51 -8.35 7.00 -4.82
N ARG A 52 -9.11 5.95 -5.16
CA ARG A 52 -9.11 4.69 -4.40
C ARG A 52 -7.76 3.99 -4.45
N ILE A 53 -7.11 3.96 -5.62
CA ILE A 53 -5.77 3.38 -5.79
C ILE A 53 -4.75 4.15 -4.93
N LYS A 54 -4.76 5.48 -4.99
CA LYS A 54 -3.88 6.32 -4.16
C LYS A 54 -4.10 6.06 -2.67
N LYS A 55 -5.35 5.91 -2.24
CA LYS A 55 -5.68 5.54 -0.86
C LYS A 55 -5.08 4.19 -0.49
N VAL A 56 -5.31 3.16 -1.30
CA VAL A 56 -4.77 1.81 -1.08
C VAL A 56 -3.25 1.82 -1.03
N GLN A 57 -2.58 2.58 -1.92
CA GLN A 57 -1.13 2.75 -1.87
C GLN A 57 -0.66 3.35 -0.54
N GLY A 58 -1.31 4.40 -0.06
CA GLY A 58 -1.03 4.98 1.26
C GLY A 58 -1.25 3.97 2.39
N ASP A 59 -2.42 3.32 2.41
CA ASP A 59 -2.77 2.32 3.43
C ASP A 59 -1.77 1.13 3.43
N LEU A 60 -1.30 0.70 2.26
CA LEU A 60 -0.29 -0.36 2.14
C LEU A 60 1.07 0.04 2.70
N THR A 61 1.51 1.29 2.49
CA THR A 61 2.77 1.77 3.08
C THR A 61 2.70 1.79 4.61
N VAL A 62 1.60 2.30 5.17
CA VAL A 62 1.38 2.30 6.62
C VAL A 62 1.32 0.87 7.16
N LEU A 63 0.63 -0.03 6.48
CA LEU A 63 0.56 -1.44 6.88
C LEU A 63 1.93 -2.12 6.84
N LYS A 64 2.75 -1.84 5.83
CA LYS A 64 4.14 -2.33 5.74
C LYS A 64 4.93 -1.91 6.98
N ASP A 65 4.88 -0.63 7.32
CA ASP A 65 5.61 -0.08 8.47
C ASP A 65 5.15 -0.72 9.79
N GLN A 66 3.84 -0.86 9.97
CA GLN A 66 3.26 -1.53 11.14
C GLN A 66 3.67 -3.01 11.23
N CYS A 67 3.69 -3.73 10.11
CA CYS A 67 4.19 -5.10 10.08
C CYS A 67 5.67 -5.18 10.46
N GLN A 68 6.50 -4.25 9.97
CA GLN A 68 7.92 -4.22 10.30
C GLN A 68 8.16 -3.94 11.79
N GLU A 69 7.42 -3.00 12.38
CA GLU A 69 7.46 -2.72 13.82
C GLU A 69 7.04 -3.95 14.64
N LEU A 70 5.96 -4.63 14.23
CA LEU A 70 5.49 -5.85 14.89
C LEU A 70 6.53 -6.98 14.82
N LEU A 71 7.19 -7.16 13.67
CA LEU A 71 8.27 -8.14 13.52
C LEU A 71 9.46 -7.81 14.44
N ALA A 72 9.83 -6.54 14.54
CA ALA A 72 10.90 -6.09 15.44
C ALA A 72 10.53 -6.33 16.91
N ALA A 73 9.31 -5.98 17.32
CA ALA A 73 8.81 -6.23 18.68
C ALA A 73 8.78 -7.73 19.02
N LYS A 74 8.39 -8.58 18.07
CA LYS A 74 8.41 -10.03 18.24
C LYS A 74 9.85 -10.56 18.39
N GLN A 75 10.81 -10.03 17.62
CA GLN A 75 12.22 -10.42 17.75
C GLN A 75 12.78 -10.06 19.13
N ASP A 76 12.52 -8.83 19.61
CA ASP A 76 12.93 -8.40 20.95
C ASP A 76 12.34 -9.28 22.06
N LEU A 77 11.07 -9.67 21.93
CA LEU A 77 10.45 -10.62 22.87
C LEU A 77 11.14 -11.99 22.86
N ILE A 78 11.48 -12.52 21.68
CA ILE A 78 12.19 -13.79 21.54
C ILE A 78 13.58 -13.69 22.19
N ASP A 79 14.32 -12.61 21.94
CA ASP A 79 15.66 -12.40 22.48
C ASP A 79 15.64 -12.31 24.02
N LYS A 80 14.65 -11.60 24.58
CA LYS A 80 14.42 -11.53 26.02
C LYS A 80 14.05 -12.89 26.62
N ALA A 81 13.10 -13.59 26.00
CA ALA A 81 12.67 -14.91 26.45
C ALA A 81 13.84 -15.90 26.43
N ARG A 82 14.64 -15.91 25.36
CA ARG A 82 15.85 -16.74 25.24
C ARG A 82 16.85 -16.42 26.33
N THR A 83 17.13 -15.14 26.57
CA THR A 83 18.08 -14.71 27.62
C THR A 83 17.64 -15.21 29.00
N VAL A 84 16.36 -15.06 29.33
CA VAL A 84 15.81 -15.49 30.63
C VAL A 84 15.78 -17.01 30.76
N LEU A 85 15.25 -17.72 29.76
CA LEU A 85 15.07 -19.18 29.83
C LEU A 85 16.40 -19.93 29.82
N VAL A 86 17.32 -19.54 28.93
CA VAL A 86 18.68 -20.13 28.89
C VAL A 86 19.45 -19.76 30.17
N GLY A 87 19.33 -18.53 30.65
CA GLY A 87 19.96 -18.10 31.91
C GLY A 87 19.47 -18.90 33.11
N ASN A 88 18.15 -19.11 33.22
CA ASN A 88 17.55 -19.90 34.29
C ASN A 88 17.95 -21.38 34.20
N ARG A 89 17.95 -21.95 33.00
CA ARG A 89 18.44 -23.32 32.75
C ARG A 89 19.86 -23.49 33.24
N ASN A 90 20.77 -22.60 32.86
CA ASN A 90 22.18 -22.65 33.25
C ASN A 90 22.36 -22.51 34.77
N LEU A 91 21.49 -21.75 35.45
CA LEU A 91 21.50 -21.67 36.91
C LEU A 91 21.09 -23.00 37.54
N ILE A 92 20.01 -23.63 37.05
CA ILE A 92 19.52 -24.91 37.54
C ILE A 92 20.56 -26.01 37.33
N GLN A 93 21.15 -26.11 36.14
CA GLN A 93 22.21 -27.08 35.86
C GLN A 93 23.40 -26.92 36.82
N ARG A 94 23.82 -25.69 37.12
CA ARG A 94 24.87 -25.45 38.13
C ARG A 94 24.46 -25.90 39.53
N MET A 95 23.19 -25.72 39.90
CA MET A 95 22.67 -26.20 41.18
C MET A 95 22.64 -27.74 41.24
N GLU A 96 22.24 -28.41 40.16
CA GLU A 96 22.26 -29.87 40.04
C GLU A 96 23.67 -30.44 40.23
N VAL A 97 24.67 -29.88 39.53
CA VAL A 97 26.09 -30.24 39.72
C VAL A 97 26.51 -30.07 41.17
N SER A 98 26.11 -28.96 41.81
CA SER A 98 26.52 -28.68 43.20
C SER A 98 25.94 -29.65 44.23
N ILE A 99 24.80 -30.29 43.92
CA ILE A 99 24.12 -31.27 44.78
C ILE A 99 24.55 -32.71 44.41
N GLY A 100 25.36 -32.88 43.36
CA GLY A 100 25.82 -34.19 42.89
C GLY A 100 24.76 -34.96 42.09
N VAL A 101 23.81 -34.24 41.49
CA VAL A 101 22.81 -34.80 40.57
C VAL A 101 23.39 -34.75 39.16
N ASP A 102 23.18 -35.82 38.37
CA ASP A 102 23.56 -35.83 36.95
C ASP A 102 22.79 -34.75 36.18
N VAL A 103 23.53 -33.95 35.42
CA VAL A 103 22.98 -32.89 34.59
C VAL A 103 22.47 -33.47 33.28
N THR A 104 21.24 -33.13 32.90
CA THR A 104 20.73 -33.43 31.56
C THR A 104 21.44 -32.57 30.51
N GLY A 105 22.08 -33.22 29.54
CA GLY A 105 22.77 -32.54 28.44
C GLY A 105 21.80 -31.79 27.51
N ASP A 106 22.30 -30.81 26.77
CA ASP A 106 21.46 -29.96 25.90
C ASP A 106 20.72 -30.75 24.81
N THR A 107 21.30 -31.85 24.32
CA THR A 107 20.69 -32.74 23.33
C THR A 107 19.75 -33.77 23.95
N GLU A 108 19.82 -33.96 25.26
CA GLU A 108 19.01 -34.93 26.01
C GLU A 108 17.73 -34.31 26.55
N ASP A 109 17.58 -32.99 26.45
CA ASP A 109 16.37 -32.25 26.82
C ASP A 109 15.50 -31.96 25.58
N PRO A 110 14.39 -32.69 25.38
CA PRO A 110 13.52 -32.50 24.23
C PRO A 110 12.85 -31.13 24.20
N ALA A 111 12.61 -30.51 25.36
CA ALA A 111 11.99 -29.19 25.44
C ALA A 111 12.97 -28.10 25.00
N PHE A 112 14.25 -28.22 25.37
CA PHE A 112 15.29 -27.29 24.93
C PHE A 112 15.60 -27.43 23.43
N VAL A 113 15.64 -28.65 22.91
CA VAL A 113 15.78 -28.91 21.47
C VAL A 113 14.63 -28.29 20.69
N ASN A 114 13.39 -28.52 21.10
CA ASN A 114 12.20 -27.95 20.46
C ASN A 114 12.22 -26.41 20.51
N PHE A 115 12.59 -25.83 21.65
CA PHE A 115 12.72 -24.38 21.79
C PHE A 115 13.70 -23.76 20.77
N ASN A 116 14.89 -24.36 20.62
CA ASN A 116 15.87 -23.87 19.65
C ASN A 116 15.38 -24.04 18.20
N GLN A 117 14.73 -25.17 17.89
CA GLN A 117 14.15 -25.41 16.57
C GLN A 117 13.12 -24.34 16.18
N ILE A 118 12.22 -23.97 17.10
CA ILE A 118 11.21 -22.93 16.87
C ILE A 118 11.87 -21.56 16.60
N ILE A 119 12.93 -21.22 17.34
CA ILE A 119 13.68 -19.97 17.14
C ILE A 119 14.40 -19.95 15.79
N ASP A 120 15.01 -21.07 15.39
CA ASP A 120 15.71 -21.19 14.12
C ASP A 120 14.75 -21.13 12.94
N GLU A 121 13.57 -21.76 13.06
CA GLU A 121 12.50 -21.66 12.07
C GLU A 121 12.05 -20.20 11.91
N TRP A 122 11.77 -19.51 13.02
CA TRP A 122 11.43 -18.09 13.00
C TRP A 122 12.50 -17.25 12.31
N THR A 123 13.76 -17.45 12.65
CA THR A 123 14.90 -16.72 12.07
C THR A 123 14.99 -16.92 10.56
N THR A 124 14.71 -18.14 10.10
CA THR A 124 14.69 -18.48 8.68
C THR A 124 13.54 -17.78 7.95
N GLN A 125 12.33 -17.80 8.53
CA GLN A 125 11.15 -17.15 7.95
C GLN A 125 11.31 -15.62 7.84
N VAL A 126 11.90 -14.96 8.83
CA VAL A 126 12.16 -13.51 8.80
C VAL A 126 13.17 -13.17 7.71
N ARG A 127 14.30 -13.90 7.62
CA ARG A 127 15.32 -13.65 6.57
C ARG A 127 14.81 -13.88 5.16
N ALA A 128 14.03 -14.94 4.94
CA ALA A 128 13.46 -15.24 3.62
C ALA A 128 12.54 -14.11 3.11
N ARG A 129 11.81 -13.45 4.02
CA ARG A 129 10.87 -12.38 3.66
C ARG A 129 11.53 -11.01 3.50
N THR A 130 12.63 -10.73 4.20
CA THR A 130 13.39 -9.47 4.06
C THR A 130 14.33 -9.48 2.85
N GLY A 131 14.73 -10.66 2.34
CA GLY A 131 15.68 -10.80 1.23
C GLY A 131 15.12 -10.55 -0.18
N ASP A 132 13.79 -10.49 -0.36
CA ASP A 132 13.13 -10.45 -1.68
C ASP A 132 12.81 -9.03 -2.18
N GLU A 133 13.26 -7.99 -1.46
CA GLU A 133 12.99 -6.57 -1.78
C GLU A 133 13.69 -6.05 -3.06
N LYS A 134 14.33 -6.92 -3.86
CA LYS A 134 15.01 -6.51 -5.10
C LYS A 134 14.15 -6.59 -6.38
N HIS A 135 12.87 -6.94 -6.25
CA HIS A 135 11.96 -7.14 -7.40
C HIS A 135 10.94 -6.01 -7.64
N ASP A 136 11.22 -4.78 -7.19
CA ASP A 136 10.35 -3.62 -7.45
C ASP A 136 10.55 -2.98 -8.85
N SER A 137 11.03 -3.76 -9.83
CA SER A 137 11.27 -3.33 -11.22
C SER A 137 10.11 -3.63 -12.17
N ASP A 138 8.96 -4.13 -11.68
CA ASP A 138 7.82 -4.49 -12.54
C ASP A 138 6.69 -3.43 -12.54
N ALA A 139 6.87 -2.31 -11.82
CA ALA A 139 5.92 -1.20 -11.84
C ALA A 139 5.83 -0.49 -13.20
N GLU A 140 6.76 -0.76 -14.13
CA GLU A 140 6.78 -0.17 -15.47
C GLU A 140 5.79 -0.83 -16.46
N ASP A 141 5.23 -2.00 -16.13
CA ASP A 141 4.49 -2.80 -17.12
C ASP A 141 2.97 -2.64 -17.05
N ILE A 142 2.41 -2.08 -15.96
CA ILE A 142 0.94 -1.88 -15.83
C ILE A 142 0.44 -0.83 -16.83
N ASN A 143 1.16 0.29 -16.97
CA ASN A 143 0.80 1.32 -17.95
C ASN A 143 0.97 0.79 -19.39
N LYS A 144 2.03 0.02 -19.68
CA LYS A 144 2.20 -0.63 -21.00
C LYS A 144 1.08 -1.62 -21.30
N LEU A 145 0.65 -2.43 -20.33
CA LEU A 145 -0.47 -3.37 -20.49
C LEU A 145 -1.77 -2.62 -20.82
N LEU A 146 -2.08 -1.56 -20.06
CA LEU A 146 -3.31 -0.78 -20.24
C LEU A 146 -3.35 -0.06 -21.60
N PHE A 147 -2.22 0.48 -22.08
CA PHE A 147 -2.17 1.14 -23.38
C PHE A 147 -2.10 0.16 -24.55
N SER A 148 -1.53 -1.03 -24.38
CA SER A 148 -1.50 -2.06 -25.43
C SER A 148 -2.89 -2.66 -25.72
N ALA A 149 -3.74 -2.81 -24.70
CA ALA A 149 -5.10 -3.34 -24.85
C ALA A 149 -6.06 -2.37 -25.58
N ILE A 150 -5.81 -1.06 -25.54
CA ILE A 150 -6.66 -0.04 -26.17
C ILE A 150 -6.40 0.08 -27.69
N VAL A 151 -5.20 -0.31 -28.15
CA VAL A 151 -4.79 -0.12 -29.56
C VAL A 151 -5.17 -1.29 -30.47
N GLN A 152 -5.59 -2.44 -29.93
CA GLN A 152 -5.92 -3.64 -30.75
C GLN A 152 -7.36 -3.66 -31.30
N ASN A 153 -8.23 -2.72 -30.92
CA ASN A 153 -9.56 -2.57 -31.51
C ASN A 153 -9.59 -1.37 -32.46
N ASN A 154 -9.05 -1.55 -33.67
CA ASN A 154 -9.37 -0.78 -34.88
C ASN A 154 -9.21 -1.67 -36.11
#